data_AF-A0A6A5FA07-F1
#
_entry.id   AF-A0A6A5FA07-F1
#
_cell.length_a   1.000
_cell.length_b   1.000
_cell.length_c   1.000
_cell.angle_alpha   90.00
_cell.angle_beta   90.00
_cell.angle_gamma   90.00
#
_symmetry.space_group_name_H-M   'P 1'
#
loop_
_entity.id
_entity.type
_entity.pdbx_description
1 polymer ?
#
loop_
_entity_poly.entity_id
_entity_poly.type
_entity_poly.pdbx_seq_one_letter_code
_entity_poly.pdbx_strand_id
1 'polypeptide(L)'
;MLNIPARDTCHELLGHVPLLADPKFAQFSQEIGLASLGASDEDVQKLATHALSEAACVRLFDPKTTCNQECLITTFQDVYFVSESFEEAKEKMREFAKMIKRPFSVYYNPYTQSIDLLKDTGSIENVVQDLRSDLTTVCDALGKMNTYMGI
;
A
#
# COMPACT_ATOMS: atom_id res chain seq x y z
N MET A 1 -19.53 12.22 -7.23
CA MET A 1 -18.62 11.61 -8.22
C MET A 1 -17.22 12.08 -7.88
N LEU A 2 -16.35 11.20 -7.36
CA LEU A 2 -14.93 11.51 -7.33
C LEU A 2 -14.45 11.38 -8.77
N ASN A 3 -14.25 12.52 -9.44
CA ASN A 3 -13.37 12.55 -10.60
C ASN A 3 -11.97 12.28 -10.03
N ILE A 4 -11.34 11.19 -10.48
CA ILE A 4 -9.91 10.96 -10.29
C ILE A 4 -9.30 11.16 -11.68
N PRO A 5 -9.02 12.41 -12.09
CA PRO A 5 -8.40 12.68 -13.35
C PRO A 5 -6.89 12.55 -13.17
N ALA A 6 -6.30 11.57 -13.87
CA ALA A 6 -4.86 11.29 -13.94
C ALA A 6 -4.22 10.52 -12.76
N ARG A 7 -3.09 9.89 -13.10
CA ARG A 7 -2.39 8.79 -12.43
C ARG A 7 -1.60 9.29 -11.20
N ASP A 8 -2.31 9.76 -10.17
CA ASP A 8 -1.74 10.26 -8.91
C ASP A 8 -1.44 9.14 -7.88
N THR A 9 -0.79 9.46 -6.76
CA THR A 9 -0.50 8.48 -5.70
C THR A 9 -1.79 7.85 -5.14
N CYS A 10 -2.92 8.54 -5.18
CA CYS A 10 -4.21 7.96 -4.82
C CYS A 10 -4.74 6.99 -5.90
N HIS A 11 -4.53 7.26 -7.20
CA HIS A 11 -4.77 6.32 -8.29
C HIS A 11 -3.87 5.08 -8.19
N GLU A 12 -2.59 5.23 -7.83
CA GLU A 12 -1.69 4.10 -7.62
C GLU A 12 -2.07 3.30 -6.35
N LEU A 13 -2.32 3.95 -5.22
CA LEU A 13 -2.59 3.27 -3.94
C LEU A 13 -4.04 2.77 -3.77
N LEU A 14 -5.02 3.38 -4.45
CA LEU A 14 -6.43 2.96 -4.41
C LEU A 14 -6.87 2.26 -5.71
N GLY A 15 -6.14 2.44 -6.81
CA GLY A 15 -6.39 1.77 -8.09
C GLY A 15 -5.45 0.59 -8.34
N HIS A 16 -4.13 0.77 -8.22
CA HIS A 16 -3.14 -0.28 -8.52
C HIS A 16 -2.76 -1.19 -7.34
N VAL A 17 -2.64 -0.68 -6.11
CA VAL A 17 -2.29 -1.50 -4.94
C VAL A 17 -3.34 -2.59 -4.63
N PRO A 18 -4.66 -2.36 -4.79
CA PRO A 18 -5.63 -3.45 -4.70
C PRO A 18 -5.48 -4.47 -5.84
N LEU A 19 -5.04 -4.05 -7.03
CA LEU A 19 -4.73 -4.96 -8.14
C LEU A 19 -3.47 -5.80 -7.83
N LEU A 20 -2.49 -5.29 -7.09
CA LEU A 20 -1.35 -6.07 -6.60
C LEU A 20 -1.73 -7.15 -5.55
N ALA A 21 -2.96 -7.14 -5.04
CA ALA A 21 -3.49 -8.25 -4.23
C ALA A 21 -3.98 -9.42 -5.10
N ASP A 22 -4.18 -9.21 -6.41
CA ASP A 22 -4.44 -10.29 -7.37
C ASP A 22 -3.10 -10.93 -7.78
N PRO A 23 -2.90 -12.25 -7.55
CA PRO A 23 -1.63 -12.91 -7.84
C PRO A 23 -1.18 -12.81 -9.30
N LYS A 24 -2.12 -12.78 -10.27
CA LYS A 24 -1.79 -12.72 -11.70
C LYS A 24 -1.35 -11.31 -12.09
N PHE A 25 -2.01 -10.29 -11.54
CA PHE A 25 -1.61 -8.91 -11.76
C PHE A 25 -0.31 -8.55 -11.04
N ALA A 26 -0.09 -9.05 -9.82
CA ALA A 26 1.18 -8.92 -9.11
C ALA A 26 2.34 -9.53 -9.91
N GLN A 27 2.14 -10.71 -10.49
CA GLN A 27 3.12 -11.39 -11.34
C GLN A 27 3.38 -10.61 -12.64
N PHE A 28 2.33 -10.05 -13.26
CA PHE A 28 2.45 -9.16 -14.41
C PHE A 28 3.22 -7.85 -14.09
N SER A 29 2.94 -7.21 -12.96
CA SER A 29 3.68 -6.03 -12.49
C SER A 29 5.14 -6.37 -12.18
N GLN A 30 5.40 -7.56 -11.64
CA GLN A 30 6.76 -8.07 -11.43
C GLN A 30 7.47 -8.31 -12.76
N GLU A 31 6.80 -8.84 -13.78
CA GLU A 31 7.36 -9.02 -15.12
C GLU A 31 7.70 -7.69 -15.80
N ILE A 32 6.89 -6.63 -15.60
CA ILE A 32 7.23 -5.27 -16.06
C ILE A 32 8.46 -4.74 -15.32
N GLY A 33 8.53 -4.92 -13.99
CA GLY A 33 9.71 -4.54 -13.20
C GLY A 33 10.96 -5.30 -13.64
N LEU A 34 10.84 -6.59 -13.93
CA LEU A 34 11.94 -7.40 -14.46
C LEU A 34 12.30 -7.02 -15.90
N ALA A 35 11.34 -6.64 -16.74
CA ALA A 35 11.58 -6.14 -18.09
C ALA A 35 12.23 -4.73 -18.08
N SER A 36 12.02 -3.97 -16.99
CA SER A 36 12.72 -2.70 -16.75
C SER A 36 14.18 -2.89 -16.30
N LEU A 37 14.60 -4.11 -15.92
CA LEU A 37 16.02 -4.49 -15.79
C LEU A 37 16.61 -4.56 -17.21
N GLY A 38 17.06 -3.40 -17.69
CA GLY A 38 17.45 -3.18 -19.08
C GLY A 38 17.25 -1.74 -19.52
N ALA A 39 16.50 -0.94 -18.73
CA ALA A 39 16.56 0.51 -18.82
C ALA A 39 18.02 0.96 -18.60
N SER A 40 18.49 1.87 -19.46
CA SER A 40 19.85 2.38 -19.34
C SER A 40 20.01 3.13 -18.02
N ASP A 41 21.17 2.99 -17.38
CA ASP A 41 21.47 3.77 -16.17
C ASP A 41 21.28 5.26 -16.44
N GLU A 42 21.46 5.73 -17.67
CA GLU A 42 21.23 7.13 -18.06
C GLU A 42 19.76 7.57 -17.94
N ASP A 43 18.80 6.73 -18.31
CA ASP A 43 17.37 7.04 -18.22
C ASP A 43 16.85 6.94 -16.78
N VAL A 44 17.35 5.97 -16.02
CA VAL A 44 17.12 5.87 -14.57
C VAL A 44 17.73 7.07 -13.85
N GLN A 45 18.95 7.45 -14.22
CA GLN A 45 19.66 8.60 -13.68
C GLN A 45 18.94 9.91 -14.04
N LYS A 46 18.37 10.08 -15.25
CA LYS A 46 17.61 11.29 -15.61
C LYS A 46 16.38 11.49 -14.71
N LEU A 47 15.63 10.42 -14.45
CA LEU A 47 14.47 10.46 -13.54
C LEU A 47 14.89 10.74 -12.08
N ALA A 48 15.91 10.04 -11.60
CA ALA A 48 16.43 10.23 -10.24
C ALA A 48 17.08 11.61 -10.05
N THR A 49 17.83 12.09 -11.04
CA THR A 49 18.51 13.40 -11.01
C THR A 49 17.49 14.52 -11.00
N HIS A 50 16.40 14.44 -11.76
CA HIS A 50 15.36 15.46 -11.71
C HIS A 50 14.68 15.50 -10.34
N ALA A 51 14.27 14.34 -9.80
CA ALA A 51 13.61 14.24 -8.49
C ALA A 51 14.51 14.67 -7.31
N LEU A 52 15.84 14.54 -7.46
CA LEU A 52 16.84 14.95 -6.47
C LEU A 52 17.47 16.31 -6.78
N SER A 53 17.06 17.00 -7.85
CA SER A 53 17.57 18.32 -8.22
C SER A 53 16.87 19.44 -7.43
N GLU A 54 17.51 20.60 -7.34
CA GLU A 54 16.90 21.81 -6.72
C GLU A 54 15.65 22.31 -7.46
N ALA A 55 15.40 21.83 -8.70
CA ALA A 55 14.20 22.17 -9.45
C ALA A 55 12.94 21.42 -8.95
N ALA A 56 13.12 20.32 -8.24
CA ALA A 56 12.03 19.51 -7.70
C ALA A 56 11.67 19.95 -6.27
N CYS A 57 10.39 20.24 -6.03
CA CYS A 57 9.91 20.55 -4.69
C CYS A 57 9.63 19.24 -3.93
N VAL A 58 10.50 18.87 -3.00
CA VAL A 58 10.28 17.70 -2.13
C VAL A 58 9.45 18.12 -0.91
N ARG A 59 8.32 17.42 -0.68
CA ARG A 59 7.43 17.62 0.46
C ARG A 59 7.25 16.33 1.24
N LEU A 60 6.83 16.44 2.50
CA LEU A 60 6.45 15.25 3.27
C LEU A 60 5.16 14.65 2.71
N PHE A 61 5.11 13.32 2.65
CA PHE A 61 3.93 12.59 2.24
C PHE A 61 2.80 12.78 3.26
N ASP A 62 1.71 13.39 2.82
CA ASP A 62 0.43 13.44 3.53
C ASP A 62 -0.68 13.18 2.51
N PRO A 63 -1.37 12.02 2.59
CA PRO A 63 -2.43 11.65 1.65
C PRO A 63 -3.49 12.73 1.43
N LYS A 64 -3.80 13.55 2.45
CA LYS A 64 -4.81 14.63 2.33
C LYS A 64 -4.37 15.76 1.42
N THR A 65 -3.07 16.05 1.38
CA THR A 65 -2.51 17.10 0.51
C THR A 65 -2.11 16.52 -0.83
N THR A 66 -1.48 15.34 -0.82
CA THR A 66 -1.05 14.61 -2.01
C THR A 66 -2.21 14.30 -2.95
N CYS A 67 -3.39 13.93 -2.44
CA CYS A 67 -4.56 13.64 -3.28
C CYS A 67 -5.11 14.86 -4.06
N ASN A 68 -4.67 16.07 -3.71
CA ASN A 68 -5.08 17.30 -4.37
C ASN A 68 -3.98 17.88 -5.27
N GLN A 69 -2.80 17.24 -5.32
CA GLN A 69 -1.68 17.69 -6.14
C GLN A 69 -1.99 17.38 -7.62
N GLU A 70 -1.80 18.39 -8.48
CA GLU A 70 -1.97 18.22 -9.92
C GLU A 70 -0.91 17.24 -10.46
N CYS A 71 -1.37 16.27 -11.26
CA CYS A 71 -0.53 15.26 -11.90
C CYS A 71 -0.17 15.70 -13.32
N LEU A 72 1.12 15.87 -13.59
CA LEU A 72 1.61 16.26 -14.91
C LEU A 72 1.90 15.00 -15.74
N ILE A 73 1.18 14.80 -16.85
CA ILE A 73 1.32 13.57 -17.67
C ILE A 73 2.34 13.69 -18.83
N THR A 74 2.70 14.91 -19.21
CA THR A 74 3.58 15.20 -20.36
C THR A 74 4.96 15.73 -19.96
N THR A 75 5.14 16.06 -18.69
CA THR A 75 6.36 16.68 -18.15
C THR A 75 6.76 16.02 -16.84
N PHE A 76 7.95 16.34 -16.34
CA PHE A 76 8.35 15.93 -14.99
C PHE A 76 7.41 16.52 -13.94
N GLN A 77 7.36 15.89 -12.77
CA GLN A 77 6.54 16.36 -11.66
C GLN A 77 7.23 17.54 -10.96
N ASP A 78 6.48 18.60 -10.67
CA ASP A 78 7.01 19.75 -9.91
C ASP A 78 7.18 19.43 -8.42
N VAL A 79 6.41 18.47 -7.90
CA VAL A 79 6.37 18.10 -6.49
C VAL A 79 6.57 16.59 -6.32
N TYR A 80 7.49 16.23 -5.44
CA TYR A 80 7.73 14.85 -5.00
C TYR A 80 7.41 14.72 -3.52
N PHE A 81 6.81 13.59 -3.13
CA PHE A 81 6.45 13.32 -1.74
C PHE A 81 7.35 12.26 -1.15
N VAL A 82 7.91 12.52 0.04
CA VAL A 82 8.79 11.60 0.77
C VAL A 82 8.15 11.16 2.09
N SER A 83 8.26 9.88 2.39
CA SER A 83 7.98 9.29 3.71
C SER A 83 9.28 8.81 4.32
N GLU A 84 9.40 8.85 5.64
CA GLU A 84 10.58 8.36 6.36
C GLU A 84 10.72 6.83 6.26
N SER A 85 9.59 6.12 6.13
CA SER A 85 9.55 4.67 5.92
C SER A 85 8.27 4.21 5.23
N PHE A 86 8.29 2.98 4.70
CA PHE A 86 7.09 2.33 4.18
C PHE A 86 6.03 2.09 5.26
N GLU A 87 6.42 1.85 6.52
CA GLU A 87 5.46 1.64 7.60
C GLU A 87 4.71 2.94 7.93
N GLU A 88 5.41 4.08 7.97
CA GLU A 88 4.79 5.40 8.14
C GLU A 88 3.82 5.71 6.99
N ALA A 89 4.22 5.47 5.74
CA ALA A 89 3.37 5.69 4.57
C ALA A 89 2.09 4.83 4.61
N LYS A 90 2.22 3.57 5.01
CA LYS A 90 1.11 2.63 5.20
C LYS A 90 0.15 3.08 6.29
N GLU A 91 0.66 3.57 7.42
CA GLU A 91 -0.17 4.10 8.51
C GLU A 91 -0.94 5.36 8.08
N LYS A 92 -0.27 6.32 7.44
CA LYS A 92 -0.90 7.52 6.86
C LYS A 92 -2.01 7.17 5.88
N MET A 93 -1.78 6.18 5.01
CA MET A 93 -2.80 5.70 4.07
C MET A 93 -3.96 4.98 4.74
N ARG A 94 -3.70 4.22 5.82
CA ARG A 94 -4.75 3.57 6.61
C ARG A 94 -5.67 4.60 7.24
N GLU A 95 -5.14 5.67 7.82
CA GLU A 95 -5.94 6.76 8.36
C GLU A 95 -6.71 7.52 7.26
N PHE A 96 -6.06 7.78 6.12
CA PHE A 96 -6.72 8.41 4.98
C PHE A 96 -7.89 7.57 4.44
N ALA A 97 -7.72 6.25 4.33
CA ALA A 97 -8.76 5.33 3.86
C ALA A 97 -10.01 5.33 4.77
N LYS A 98 -9.88 5.66 6.06
CA LYS A 98 -11.04 5.82 6.97
C LYS A 98 -11.92 7.03 6.61
N MET A 99 -11.36 8.05 5.94
CA MET A 99 -12.12 9.23 5.50
C MET A 99 -13.01 8.95 4.30
N ILE A 100 -12.74 7.86 3.57
CA ILE A 100 -13.54 7.45 2.42
C ILE A 100 -14.89 6.96 2.93
N LYS A 101 -15.96 7.68 2.59
CA LYS A 101 -17.34 7.28 2.95
C LYS A 101 -17.72 6.00 2.20
N ARG A 102 -17.74 4.88 2.91
CA ARG A 102 -18.19 3.57 2.41
C ARG A 102 -19.07 2.87 3.45
N PRO A 103 -20.13 2.14 3.04
CA PRO A 103 -21.06 1.51 3.98
C PRO A 103 -20.55 0.22 4.61
N PHE A 104 -19.35 -0.25 4.23
CA PHE A 104 -18.73 -1.47 4.72
C PHE A 104 -17.20 -1.32 4.74
N SER A 105 -16.54 -2.15 5.54
CA SER A 105 -15.08 -2.30 5.47
C SER A 105 -14.71 -3.53 4.64
N VAL A 106 -13.44 -3.67 4.33
CA VAL A 106 -12.90 -4.81 3.59
C VAL A 106 -11.77 -5.45 4.39
N TYR A 107 -11.65 -6.77 4.30
CA TYR A 107 -10.57 -7.55 4.89
C TYR A 107 -9.94 -8.42 3.80
N TYR A 108 -8.62 -8.43 3.70
CA TYR A 108 -7.94 -9.35 2.79
C TYR A 108 -7.72 -10.69 3.49
N ASN A 109 -8.23 -11.75 2.90
CA ASN A 109 -8.07 -13.10 3.38
C ASN A 109 -6.87 -13.76 2.67
N PRO A 110 -5.73 -13.96 3.35
CA PRO A 110 -4.53 -14.49 2.73
C PRO A 110 -4.66 -15.97 2.34
N TYR A 111 -5.54 -16.73 2.99
CA TYR A 111 -5.73 -18.16 2.71
C TYR A 111 -6.49 -18.40 1.42
N THR A 112 -7.48 -17.56 1.14
CA THR A 112 -8.30 -17.64 -0.07
C THR A 112 -7.85 -16.66 -1.16
N GLN A 113 -6.85 -15.82 -0.86
CA GLN A 113 -6.36 -14.75 -1.74
C GLN A 113 -7.51 -13.86 -2.26
N SER A 114 -8.43 -13.50 -1.37
CA SER A 114 -9.65 -12.77 -1.73
C SER A 114 -9.98 -11.65 -0.75
N ILE A 115 -10.91 -10.78 -1.12
CA ILE A 115 -11.38 -9.66 -0.30
C ILE A 115 -12.74 -9.99 0.31
N ASP A 116 -12.78 -10.12 1.62
CA ASP A 116 -13.99 -10.29 2.41
C ASP A 116 -14.63 -8.94 2.73
N LEU A 117 -15.93 -8.83 2.49
CA LEU A 117 -16.71 -7.64 2.82
C LEU A 117 -17.20 -7.72 4.28
N LEU A 118 -16.70 -6.82 5.12
CA LEU A 118 -17.14 -6.69 6.51
C LEU A 118 -18.38 -5.79 6.55
N LYS A 119 -19.55 -6.41 6.37
CA LYS A 119 -20.84 -5.72 6.25
C LYS A 119 -21.87 -6.14 7.30
N ASP A 120 -21.64 -7.25 7.99
CA ASP A 120 -22.54 -7.82 9.00
C ASP A 120 -21.76 -8.46 10.15
N THR A 121 -22.45 -8.75 11.26
CA THR A 121 -21.82 -9.31 12.47
C THR A 121 -21.18 -10.67 12.23
N GLY A 122 -21.72 -11.50 11.35
CA GLY A 122 -21.15 -12.81 11.03
C GLY A 122 -19.81 -12.69 10.31
N SER A 123 -19.74 -11.79 9.31
CA SER A 123 -18.47 -11.51 8.60
C SER A 123 -17.37 -11.00 9.54
N ILE A 124 -17.74 -10.18 10.53
CA ILE A 124 -16.80 -9.65 11.53
C ILE A 124 -16.40 -10.75 12.52
N GLU A 125 -17.34 -11.57 12.97
CA GLU A 125 -17.09 -12.66 13.91
C GLU A 125 -16.09 -13.68 13.33
N ASN A 126 -16.22 -14.04 12.05
CA ASN A 126 -15.28 -14.94 11.38
C ASN A 126 -13.83 -14.42 11.48
N VAL A 127 -13.60 -13.14 11.14
CA VAL A 127 -12.26 -12.53 11.24
C VAL A 127 -11.77 -12.51 12.69
N VAL A 128 -12.65 -12.26 13.66
CA VAL A 128 -12.29 -12.29 15.09
C VAL A 128 -11.90 -13.70 15.55
N GLN A 129 -12.59 -14.74 15.08
CA GLN A 129 -12.24 -16.13 15.40
C GLN A 129 -10.89 -16.52 14.81
N ASP A 130 -10.61 -16.13 13.57
CA ASP A 130 -9.31 -16.36 12.93
C ASP A 130 -8.18 -15.69 13.72
N LEU A 131 -8.35 -14.41 14.08
CA LEU A 131 -7.38 -13.68 14.91
C LEU A 131 -7.18 -14.31 16.29
N ARG A 132 -8.25 -14.87 16.90
CA ARG A 132 -8.12 -15.60 18.17
C ARG A 132 -7.31 -16.88 18.00
N SER A 133 -7.51 -17.62 16.91
CA SER A 133 -6.73 -18.82 16.59
C SER A 133 -5.24 -18.49 16.41
N ASP A 134 -4.93 -17.39 15.72
CA ASP A 134 -3.56 -16.91 15.56
C ASP A 134 -2.93 -16.52 16.90
N LEU A 135 -3.69 -15.81 17.76
CA LEU A 135 -3.21 -15.47 19.11
C LEU A 135 -2.97 -16.70 19.98
N THR A 136 -3.83 -17.72 19.91
CA THR A 136 -3.58 -18.99 20.60
C THR A 136 -2.27 -19.63 20.13
N THR A 137 -2.01 -19.63 18.82
CA THR A 137 -0.74 -20.13 18.27
C THR A 137 0.47 -19.36 18.81
N VAL A 138 0.37 -18.03 18.92
CA VAL A 138 1.43 -17.18 19.50
C VAL A 138 1.61 -17.48 20.99
N CYS A 139 0.53 -17.63 21.76
CA CYS A 139 0.60 -17.99 23.18
C CYS A 139 1.27 -19.35 23.40
N ASP A 140 0.94 -20.34 22.58
CA ASP A 140 1.56 -21.67 22.65
C ASP A 140 3.06 -21.62 22.34
N ALA A 141 3.46 -20.82 21.34
CA ALA A 141 4.86 -20.60 21.02
C ALA A 141 5.62 -19.96 22.19
N LEU A 142 5.05 -18.93 22.82
CA LEU A 142 5.61 -18.29 24.02
C LEU A 142 5.71 -19.27 25.19
N GLY A 143 4.68 -20.09 25.42
CA GLY A 143 4.71 -21.12 26.47
C GLY A 143 5.83 -22.15 26.26
N LYS A 144 6.04 -22.57 25.01
CA LYS A 144 7.18 -23.44 24.65
C LYS A 144 8.51 -22.75 24.85
N MET A 145 8.64 -21.48 24.46
CA MET A 145 9.87 -20.72 24.70
C MET A 145 10.20 -20.62 26.19
N ASN A 146 9.23 -20.28 27.03
CA ASN A 146 9.42 -20.23 28.49
C ASN A 146 9.82 -21.60 29.06
N THR A 147 9.21 -22.68 28.56
CA THR A 147 9.48 -24.05 29.04
C THR A 147 10.85 -24.59 28.61
N TYR A 148 11.27 -24.34 27.37
CA TYR A 148 12.45 -24.97 26.78
C TYR A 148 13.67 -24.03 26.67
N MET A 149 13.47 -22.72 26.69
CA MET A 149 14.53 -21.71 26.56
C MET A 149 14.74 -20.88 27.82
N GLY A 150 13.86 -20.97 28.83
CA GLY A 150 14.07 -20.38 30.16
C GLY A 150 14.09 -18.84 30.18
N ILE A 151 13.45 -18.21 29.20
CA ILE A 151 13.15 -16.77 29.10
C ILE A 151 11.64 -16.56 28.96
#